data_AF-A0A7Y9ZET3-F1
#
_entry.id   AF-A0A7Y9ZET3-F1
#
_cell.length_a   1.000
_cell.length_b   1.000
_cell.length_c   1.000
_cell.angle_alpha   90.00
_cell.angle_beta   90.00
_cell.angle_gamma   90.00
#
_symmetry.space_group_name_H-M   'P 1'
#
loop_
_entity.id
_entity.type
_entity.pdbx_description
1 polymer ?
#
loop_
_entity_poly.entity_id
_entity_poly.type
_entity_poly.pdbx_seq_one_letter_code
_entity_poly.pdbx_strand_id
1 'polypeptide(L)'
;MNLRATVESAAVKTVMGLPERVQRLAAGRPLVLDGQTLATDLHLMLRLQQVARRSELGAADIARGRAAMRDNAALVAGRQPIGATRELTVAGLPARHYLPHGARPATDAQPLLVFFHGGGFLYGDLDSHDGPCRVLAEVSGVPVLAVEYGVGPERAFPGGFDDAFAAVQWVVENAAELGVDPARIGVAGDSAGGNIAAWTAIAAARAGVPLAFQLLVYPCTDADRATESLRLFGEGLYLTAESIAMFNDVYLPTPEDRADERVNLLDVELPAGLAPAYVVTAGFDPLRDEGEAYARRLADAGVEVELRRFVDQIHGFLNIVGVGRSSRAAVLEIADRLRTALG
;
A
#
# COMPACT_ATOMS: atom_id res chain seq x y z
N MET A 1 -15.22 17.91 -0.56
CA MET A 1 -15.86 17.05 -1.58
C MET A 1 -16.94 17.83 -2.31
N ASN A 2 -16.94 17.86 -3.65
CA ASN A 2 -18.00 18.53 -4.43
C ASN A 2 -19.28 17.65 -4.49
N LEU A 3 -20.45 18.24 -4.72
CA LEU A 3 -21.76 17.59 -4.79
C LEU A 3 -21.77 16.39 -5.76
N ARG A 4 -21.12 16.54 -6.92
CA ARG A 4 -20.96 15.46 -7.91
C ARG A 4 -20.26 14.23 -7.34
N ALA A 5 -19.11 14.41 -6.69
CA ALA A 5 -18.35 13.31 -6.08
C ALA A 5 -19.15 12.63 -4.94
N THR A 6 -20.00 13.39 -4.24
CA THR A 6 -20.89 12.85 -3.20
C THR A 6 -21.95 11.94 -3.79
N VAL A 7 -22.59 12.37 -4.88
CA VAL A 7 -23.59 11.55 -5.60
C VAL A 7 -22.95 10.30 -6.20
N GLU A 8 -21.77 10.44 -6.82
CA GLU A 8 -21.02 9.30 -7.37
C GLU A 8 -20.62 8.29 -6.28
N SER A 9 -20.10 8.74 -5.14
CA SER A 9 -19.76 7.86 -4.00
C SER A 9 -21.00 7.13 -3.46
N ALA A 10 -22.14 7.82 -3.36
CA ALA A 10 -23.39 7.20 -2.91
C ALA A 10 -23.90 6.14 -3.91
N ALA A 11 -23.78 6.39 -5.22
CA ALA A 11 -24.14 5.43 -6.25
C ALA A 11 -23.25 4.19 -6.20
N VAL A 12 -21.92 4.36 -6.11
CA VAL A 12 -20.97 3.23 -5.99
C VAL A 12 -21.28 2.41 -4.73
N LYS A 13 -21.46 3.06 -3.57
CA LYS A 13 -21.84 2.37 -2.32
C LYS A 13 -23.14 1.58 -2.46
N THR A 14 -24.13 2.14 -3.13
CA THR A 14 -25.43 1.48 -3.34
C THR A 14 -25.28 0.22 -4.18
N VAL A 15 -24.60 0.32 -5.33
CA VAL A 15 -24.38 -0.82 -6.25
C VAL A 15 -23.52 -1.90 -5.58
N MET A 16 -22.45 -1.49 -4.91
CA MET A 16 -21.54 -2.39 -4.20
C MET A 16 -22.14 -2.97 -2.91
N GLY A 17 -23.27 -2.43 -2.44
CA GLY A 17 -24.04 -2.94 -1.30
C GLY A 17 -25.13 -3.95 -1.66
N LEU A 18 -25.43 -4.14 -2.95
CA LEU A 18 -26.44 -5.08 -3.43
C LEU A 18 -26.13 -6.53 -2.99
N PRO A 19 -27.15 -7.41 -2.86
CA PRO A 19 -26.91 -8.82 -2.59
C PRO A 19 -26.00 -9.45 -3.63
N GLU A 20 -25.11 -10.36 -3.21
CA GLU A 20 -24.11 -10.98 -4.09
C GLU A 20 -24.71 -11.61 -5.35
N ARG A 21 -25.92 -12.19 -5.26
CA ARG A 21 -26.63 -12.74 -6.43
C ARG A 21 -26.92 -11.68 -7.49
N VAL A 22 -27.28 -10.46 -7.08
CA VAL A 22 -27.53 -9.34 -7.98
C VAL A 22 -26.21 -8.82 -8.55
N GLN A 23 -25.17 -8.72 -7.73
CA GLN A 23 -23.84 -8.33 -8.19
C GLN A 23 -23.30 -9.31 -9.23
N ARG A 24 -23.47 -10.61 -9.02
CA ARG A 24 -23.05 -11.67 -9.95
C ARG A 24 -23.79 -11.58 -11.28
N LEU A 25 -25.10 -11.32 -11.26
CA LEU A 25 -25.89 -11.08 -12.48
C LEU A 25 -25.38 -9.86 -13.24
N ALA A 26 -25.05 -8.77 -12.54
CA ALA A 26 -24.55 -7.54 -13.15
C ALA A 26 -23.10 -7.66 -13.65
N ALA A 27 -22.23 -8.35 -12.93
CA ALA A 27 -20.82 -8.57 -13.30
C ALA A 27 -20.66 -9.58 -14.45
N GLY A 28 -21.63 -10.50 -14.60
CA GLY A 28 -21.63 -11.54 -15.62
C GLY A 28 -20.90 -12.81 -15.18
N ARG A 29 -20.33 -13.55 -16.16
CA ARG A 29 -19.63 -14.82 -15.90
C ARG A 29 -18.45 -14.58 -14.95
N PRO A 30 -18.27 -15.39 -13.88
CA PRO A 30 -17.13 -15.25 -12.97
C PRO A 30 -15.80 -15.23 -13.73
N LEU A 31 -14.92 -14.29 -13.35
CA LEU A 31 -13.57 -14.24 -13.89
C LEU A 31 -12.73 -15.31 -13.17
N VAL A 32 -12.32 -16.32 -13.93
CA VAL A 32 -11.45 -17.40 -13.46
C VAL A 32 -10.18 -17.37 -14.29
N LEU A 33 -9.05 -17.12 -13.64
CA LEU A 33 -7.71 -17.12 -14.23
C LEU A 33 -6.77 -17.81 -13.24
N ASP A 34 -5.77 -18.53 -13.73
CA ASP A 34 -4.77 -19.22 -12.89
C ASP A 34 -5.38 -20.11 -11.77
N GLY A 35 -6.52 -20.75 -12.07
CA GLY A 35 -7.22 -21.62 -11.12
C GLY A 35 -7.95 -20.92 -9.95
N GLN A 36 -7.92 -19.59 -9.89
CA GLN A 36 -8.57 -18.77 -8.86
C GLN A 36 -9.74 -17.97 -9.44
N THR A 37 -10.68 -17.56 -8.59
CA THR A 37 -11.87 -16.79 -8.98
C THR A 37 -11.83 -15.42 -8.33
N LEU A 38 -12.02 -14.37 -9.12
CA LEU A 38 -12.05 -13.00 -8.63
C LEU A 38 -13.30 -12.77 -7.75
N ALA A 39 -13.15 -12.02 -6.65
CA ALA A 39 -14.28 -11.68 -5.80
C ALA A 39 -15.39 -10.99 -6.61
N THR A 40 -16.65 -11.36 -6.34
CA THR A 40 -17.80 -10.93 -7.16
C THR A 40 -17.96 -9.40 -7.16
N ASP A 41 -17.74 -8.76 -6.02
CA ASP A 41 -17.81 -7.31 -5.87
C ASP A 41 -16.68 -6.60 -6.63
N LEU A 42 -15.44 -7.11 -6.57
CA LEU A 42 -14.33 -6.60 -7.38
C LEU A 42 -14.56 -6.78 -8.88
N HIS A 43 -15.09 -7.93 -9.30
CA HIS A 43 -15.43 -8.15 -10.71
C HIS A 43 -16.50 -7.14 -11.17
N LEU A 44 -17.53 -6.89 -10.36
CA LEU A 44 -18.52 -5.85 -10.64
C LEU A 44 -17.88 -4.46 -10.74
N MET A 45 -16.98 -4.13 -9.82
CA MET A 45 -16.29 -2.83 -9.81
C MET A 45 -15.49 -2.61 -11.10
N LEU A 46 -14.68 -3.59 -11.52
CA LEU A 46 -13.91 -3.52 -12.77
C LEU A 46 -14.82 -3.35 -13.99
N ARG A 47 -15.95 -4.08 -14.04
CA ARG A 47 -16.94 -3.92 -15.12
C ARG A 47 -17.52 -2.50 -15.17
N LEU A 48 -17.84 -1.93 -14.03
CA LEU A 48 -18.36 -0.56 -13.96
C LEU A 48 -17.32 0.47 -14.41
N GLN A 49 -16.05 0.27 -14.05
CA GLN A 49 -14.95 1.13 -14.51
C GLN A 49 -14.77 1.07 -16.03
N GLN A 50 -14.79 -0.13 -16.61
CA GLN A 50 -14.73 -0.35 -18.06
C GLN A 50 -15.89 0.35 -18.80
N VAL A 51 -17.12 0.19 -18.31
CA VAL A 51 -18.31 0.82 -18.90
C VAL A 51 -18.26 2.34 -18.78
N ALA A 52 -17.79 2.85 -17.64
CA ALA A 52 -17.65 4.28 -17.40
C ALA A 52 -16.48 4.93 -18.17
N ARG A 53 -15.70 4.14 -18.93
CA ARG A 53 -14.46 4.58 -19.61
C ARG A 53 -13.51 5.31 -18.66
N ARG A 54 -13.47 4.90 -17.40
CA ARG A 54 -12.47 5.40 -16.46
C ARG A 54 -11.14 4.78 -16.84
N SER A 55 -10.12 5.61 -17.02
CA SER A 55 -8.79 5.14 -17.40
C SER A 55 -8.22 4.24 -16.31
N GLU A 56 -7.51 3.20 -16.73
CA GLU A 56 -6.58 2.46 -15.88
C GLU A 56 -5.49 3.41 -15.35
N LEU A 57 -4.69 2.95 -14.38
CA LEU A 57 -3.58 3.76 -13.87
C LEU A 57 -2.62 4.13 -15.01
N GLY A 58 -2.04 5.33 -14.98
CA GLY A 58 -1.02 5.73 -15.95
C GLY A 58 -1.48 6.75 -17.00
N ALA A 59 -2.16 7.81 -16.57
CA ALA A 59 -2.43 8.95 -17.44
C ALA A 59 -1.11 9.64 -17.85
N ALA A 60 -0.94 9.92 -19.14
CA ALA A 60 0.23 10.65 -19.66
C ALA A 60 0.43 12.04 -19.03
N ASP A 61 -0.66 12.67 -18.56
CA ASP A 61 -0.60 13.86 -17.71
C ASP A 61 -0.58 13.43 -16.24
N ILE A 62 0.61 13.47 -15.64
CA ILE A 62 0.87 13.01 -14.26
C ILE A 62 0.04 13.80 -13.24
N ALA A 63 -0.14 15.10 -13.43
CA ALA A 63 -0.93 15.93 -12.52
C ALA A 63 -2.40 15.51 -12.52
N ARG A 64 -2.96 15.21 -13.71
CA ARG A 64 -4.30 14.62 -13.82
C ARG A 64 -4.37 13.22 -13.23
N GLY A 65 -3.34 12.40 -13.41
CA GLY A 65 -3.24 11.06 -12.82
C GLY A 65 -3.32 11.11 -11.28
N ARG A 66 -2.55 12.00 -10.65
CA ARG A 66 -2.59 12.24 -9.20
C ARG A 66 -3.98 12.65 -8.72
N ALA A 67 -4.62 13.62 -9.41
CA ALA A 67 -5.97 14.04 -9.08
C ALA A 67 -7.00 12.91 -9.22
N ALA A 68 -6.92 12.14 -10.32
CA ALA A 68 -7.81 11.00 -10.55
C ALA A 68 -7.64 9.90 -9.50
N MET A 69 -6.41 9.65 -9.03
CA MET A 69 -6.15 8.70 -7.95
C MET A 69 -6.81 9.14 -6.64
N ARG A 70 -6.68 10.41 -6.25
CA ARG A 70 -7.39 10.97 -5.08
C ARG A 70 -8.90 10.82 -5.21
N ASP A 71 -9.45 11.19 -6.36
CA ASP A 71 -10.90 11.11 -6.61
C ASP A 71 -11.40 9.66 -6.56
N ASN A 72 -10.67 8.72 -7.17
CA ASN A 72 -11.01 7.31 -7.14
C ASN A 72 -10.92 6.72 -5.72
N ALA A 73 -9.87 7.05 -4.97
CA ALA A 73 -9.71 6.63 -3.58
C ALA A 73 -10.87 7.14 -2.71
N ALA A 74 -11.25 8.42 -2.84
CA ALA A 74 -12.36 9.01 -2.09
C ALA A 74 -13.71 8.32 -2.35
N LEU A 75 -13.93 7.76 -3.54
CA LEU A 75 -15.15 7.01 -3.86
C LEU A 75 -15.24 5.69 -3.09
N VAL A 76 -14.11 5.02 -2.86
CA VAL A 76 -14.05 3.66 -2.31
C VAL A 76 -13.57 3.59 -0.86
N ALA A 77 -12.98 4.66 -0.30
CA ALA A 77 -12.45 4.70 1.07
C ALA A 77 -13.53 4.73 2.17
N GLY A 78 -14.75 5.17 1.85
CA GLY A 78 -15.82 5.24 2.85
C GLY A 78 -15.58 6.31 3.92
N ARG A 79 -16.04 6.06 5.15
CA ARG A 79 -15.89 6.97 6.30
C ARG A 79 -15.59 6.17 7.55
N GLN A 80 -14.40 5.57 7.62
CA GLN A 80 -13.94 4.91 8.85
C GLN A 80 -13.80 5.96 9.96
N PRO A 81 -14.59 5.88 11.06
CA PRO A 81 -14.38 6.75 12.21
C PRO A 81 -12.96 6.56 12.76
N ILE A 82 -12.31 7.63 13.20
CA ILE A 82 -10.97 7.61 13.83
C ILE A 82 -11.04 8.38 15.15
N GLY A 83 -10.22 8.03 16.13
CA GLY A 83 -10.10 8.77 17.39
C GLY A 83 -9.63 10.21 17.16
N ALA A 84 -8.49 10.39 16.49
CA ALA A 84 -8.00 11.69 16.05
C ALA A 84 -7.05 11.58 14.85
N THR A 85 -6.91 12.68 14.10
CA THR A 85 -5.82 12.88 13.14
C THR A 85 -5.03 14.13 13.52
N ARG A 86 -3.72 14.10 13.33
CA ARG A 86 -2.83 15.25 13.51
C ARG A 86 -1.94 15.39 12.29
N GLU A 87 -1.91 16.58 11.69
CA GLU A 87 -0.91 16.91 10.68
C GLU A 87 0.41 17.24 11.40
N LEU A 88 1.50 16.62 10.96
CA LEU A 88 2.84 16.76 11.51
C LEU A 88 3.83 17.11 10.40
N THR A 89 5.04 17.51 10.81
CA THR A 89 6.19 17.59 9.93
C THR A 89 7.27 16.67 10.47
N VAL A 90 7.67 15.68 9.67
CA VAL A 90 8.60 14.60 10.03
C VAL A 90 9.79 14.68 9.09
N ALA A 91 10.99 14.94 9.61
CA ALA A 91 12.18 15.18 8.79
C ALA A 91 11.99 16.26 7.69
N GLY A 92 11.14 17.26 7.95
CA GLY A 92 10.80 18.31 6.97
C GLY A 92 9.70 17.93 5.96
N LEU A 93 9.16 16.71 6.04
CA LEU A 93 8.10 16.20 5.17
C LEU A 93 6.73 16.33 5.85
N PRO A 94 5.65 16.64 5.10
CA PRO A 94 4.30 16.51 5.62
C PRO A 94 4.01 15.08 6.05
N ALA A 95 3.29 14.92 7.15
CA ALA A 95 2.85 13.61 7.63
C ALA A 95 1.49 13.73 8.31
N ARG A 96 0.70 12.65 8.26
CA ARG A 96 -0.57 12.54 9.00
C ARG A 96 -0.49 11.41 10.01
N HIS A 97 -0.65 11.77 11.28
CA HIS A 97 -0.69 10.82 12.40
C HIS A 97 -2.13 10.48 12.73
N TYR A 98 -2.49 9.21 12.55
CA TYR A 98 -3.80 8.63 12.86
C TYR A 98 -3.75 7.94 14.22
N LEU A 99 -4.56 8.43 15.15
CA LEU A 99 -4.66 7.91 16.50
C LEU A 99 -5.98 7.16 16.66
N PRO A 100 -5.96 5.85 16.97
CA PRO A 100 -7.18 5.09 17.14
C PRO A 100 -7.97 5.53 18.38
N HIS A 101 -9.28 5.26 18.40
CA HIS A 101 -10.07 5.37 19.63
C HIS A 101 -9.45 4.51 20.73
N GLY A 102 -9.31 5.10 21.92
CA GLY A 102 -8.67 4.41 23.05
C GLY A 102 -7.15 4.30 22.93
N ALA A 103 -6.51 5.04 22.01
CA ALA A 103 -5.06 5.25 22.06
C ALA A 103 -4.66 5.65 23.50
N ARG A 104 -3.63 4.97 24.02
CA ARG A 104 -3.20 5.15 25.40
C ARG A 104 -2.82 6.62 25.66
N PRO A 105 -2.77 7.09 26.91
CA PRO A 105 -2.17 8.38 27.20
C PRO A 105 -0.70 8.39 26.73
N ALA A 106 -0.16 9.56 26.37
CA ALA A 106 1.25 9.68 25.96
C ALA A 106 2.27 9.24 27.03
N THR A 107 1.82 9.02 28.26
CA THR A 107 2.62 8.47 29.37
C THR A 107 2.90 6.98 29.24
N ASP A 108 2.09 6.25 28.44
CA ASP A 108 2.35 4.86 28.09
C ASP A 108 2.94 4.84 26.68
N ALA A 109 4.25 4.59 26.56
CA ALA A 109 4.92 4.53 25.26
C ALA A 109 4.16 3.56 24.32
N GLN A 110 3.78 4.03 23.13
CA GLN A 110 2.94 3.32 22.17
C GLN A 110 3.76 2.70 21.04
N PRO A 111 3.29 1.62 20.41
CA PRO A 111 3.83 1.22 19.13
C PRO A 111 3.49 2.28 18.07
N LEU A 112 4.23 2.28 16.96
CA LEU A 112 3.95 3.14 15.82
C LEU A 112 4.20 2.40 14.51
N LEU A 113 3.27 2.53 13.57
CA LEU A 113 3.47 2.11 12.19
C LEU A 113 3.73 3.33 11.29
N VAL A 114 4.94 3.45 10.74
CA VAL A 114 5.25 4.45 9.71
C VAL A 114 4.78 3.91 8.36
N PHE A 115 3.89 4.63 7.68
CA PHE A 115 3.25 4.17 6.45
C PHE A 115 3.69 5.00 5.22
N PHE A 116 4.06 4.32 4.15
CA PHE A 116 4.42 4.89 2.85
C PHE A 116 3.38 4.47 1.81
N HIS A 117 2.78 5.45 1.14
CA HIS A 117 1.68 5.20 0.20
C HIS A 117 2.14 4.56 -1.11
N GLY A 118 1.27 3.78 -1.75
CA GLY A 118 1.44 3.35 -3.13
C GLY A 118 1.16 4.45 -4.16
N GLY A 119 1.26 4.08 -5.44
CA GLY A 119 1.02 5.00 -6.57
C GLY A 119 2.10 4.99 -7.65
N GLY A 120 2.87 3.91 -7.77
CA GLY A 120 3.89 3.78 -8.82
C GLY A 120 4.99 4.84 -8.74
N PHE A 121 5.30 5.33 -7.53
CA PHE A 121 6.26 6.40 -7.26
C PHE A 121 5.97 7.77 -7.91
N LEU A 122 4.90 7.88 -8.70
CA LEU A 122 4.48 9.11 -9.36
C LEU A 122 3.20 9.69 -8.76
N TYR A 123 2.36 8.82 -8.20
CA TYR A 123 1.04 9.14 -7.65
C TYR A 123 0.96 8.80 -6.16
N GLY A 124 -0.21 9.04 -5.59
CA GLY A 124 -0.48 8.85 -4.18
C GLY A 124 -0.03 10.04 -3.33
N ASP A 125 -0.58 10.09 -2.13
CA ASP A 125 -0.36 11.10 -1.08
C ASP A 125 -1.17 10.70 0.17
N LEU A 126 -1.12 11.56 1.19
CA LEU A 126 -1.86 11.40 2.43
C LEU A 126 -3.39 11.29 2.25
N ASP A 127 -3.97 11.95 1.24
CA ASP A 127 -5.43 11.97 1.04
C ASP A 127 -5.92 10.73 0.29
N SER A 128 -5.16 10.25 -0.68
CA SER A 128 -5.47 9.01 -1.39
C SER A 128 -5.38 7.76 -0.51
N HIS A 129 -4.59 7.80 0.57
CA HIS A 129 -4.41 6.67 1.49
C HIS A 129 -4.99 6.93 2.90
N ASP A 130 -5.79 7.98 3.07
CA ASP A 130 -6.46 8.30 4.34
C ASP A 130 -7.40 7.18 4.80
N GLY A 131 -8.15 6.59 3.87
CA GLY A 131 -9.06 5.47 4.12
C GLY A 131 -8.37 4.26 4.76
N PRO A 132 -7.40 3.61 4.10
CA PRO A 132 -6.69 2.47 4.66
C PRO A 132 -5.94 2.80 5.95
N CYS A 133 -5.29 3.96 6.05
CA CYS A 133 -4.57 4.34 7.28
C CYS A 133 -5.51 4.42 8.49
N ARG A 134 -6.73 4.96 8.32
CA ARG A 134 -7.75 4.95 9.38
C ARG A 134 -8.17 3.54 9.77
N VAL A 135 -8.36 2.64 8.80
CA VAL A 135 -8.76 1.25 9.07
C VAL A 135 -7.64 0.51 9.78
N LEU A 136 -6.41 0.59 9.29
CA LEU A 136 -5.25 -0.01 9.93
C LEU A 136 -5.12 0.49 11.37
N ALA A 137 -5.19 1.80 11.60
CA ALA A 137 -5.06 2.37 12.95
C ALA A 137 -6.18 1.89 13.89
N GLU A 138 -7.44 2.08 13.52
CA GLU A 138 -8.58 1.75 14.38
C GLU A 138 -8.72 0.26 14.66
N VAL A 139 -8.50 -0.56 13.65
CA VAL A 139 -8.71 -2.00 13.77
C VAL A 139 -7.50 -2.65 14.40
N SER A 140 -6.28 -2.15 14.20
CA SER A 140 -5.14 -2.71 14.93
C SER A 140 -5.02 -2.17 16.35
N GLY A 141 -5.51 -0.96 16.63
CA GLY A 141 -5.19 -0.23 17.86
C GLY A 141 -3.77 0.36 17.88
N VAL A 142 -3.01 0.22 16.79
CA VAL A 142 -1.66 0.78 16.61
C VAL A 142 -1.77 2.13 15.90
N PRO A 143 -1.24 3.23 16.46
CA PRO A 143 -1.12 4.49 15.74
C PRO A 143 -0.39 4.34 14.40
N VAL A 144 -0.86 5.06 13.39
CA VAL A 144 -0.25 5.07 12.04
C VAL A 144 0.25 6.48 11.73
N LEU A 145 1.50 6.61 11.30
CA LEU A 145 2.08 7.85 10.81
C LEU A 145 2.35 7.72 9.31
N ALA A 146 1.43 8.23 8.49
CA ALA A 146 1.64 8.27 7.04
C ALA A 146 2.55 9.45 6.68
N VAL A 147 3.60 9.20 5.90
CA VAL A 147 4.60 10.21 5.51
C VAL A 147 4.49 10.49 4.01
N GLU A 148 4.44 11.77 3.66
CA GLU A 148 4.41 12.25 2.26
C GLU A 148 5.82 12.38 1.71
N TYR A 149 6.36 11.26 1.20
CA TYR A 149 7.67 11.22 0.57
C TYR A 149 7.64 11.83 -0.84
N GLY A 150 8.80 12.27 -1.34
CA GLY A 150 8.91 12.83 -2.69
C GLY A 150 8.61 11.82 -3.80
N VAL A 151 7.70 12.19 -4.70
CA VAL A 151 7.33 11.41 -5.89
C VAL A 151 7.89 12.00 -7.18
N GLY A 152 8.10 11.17 -8.20
CA GLY A 152 8.55 11.59 -9.52
C GLY A 152 7.46 12.28 -10.35
N PRO A 153 7.83 13.06 -11.39
CA PRO A 153 9.19 13.30 -11.86
C PRO A 153 9.95 14.37 -11.05
N GLU A 154 9.26 15.16 -10.22
CA GLU A 154 9.88 16.27 -9.48
C GLU A 154 10.92 15.79 -8.47
N ARG A 155 10.69 14.62 -7.88
CA ARG A 155 11.61 13.91 -7.01
C ARG A 155 11.75 12.46 -7.46
N ALA A 156 12.25 12.28 -8.68
CA ALA A 156 12.59 10.97 -9.22
C ALA A 156 13.59 10.20 -8.32
N PHE A 157 13.86 8.95 -8.68
CA PHE A 157 14.80 8.13 -7.94
C PHE A 157 16.16 8.84 -7.71
N PRO A 158 16.76 8.77 -6.52
CA PRO A 158 16.35 8.01 -5.33
C PRO A 158 15.51 8.79 -4.29
N GLY A 159 15.01 9.98 -4.63
CA GLY A 159 14.55 10.96 -3.63
C GLY A 159 13.52 10.45 -2.62
N GLY A 160 12.53 9.66 -3.06
CA GLY A 160 11.52 9.07 -2.17
C GLY A 160 12.07 8.05 -1.17
N PHE A 161 13.12 7.31 -1.54
CA PHE A 161 13.78 6.35 -0.64
C PHE A 161 14.58 7.07 0.45
N ASP A 162 15.28 8.13 0.08
CA ASP A 162 16.04 8.96 1.02
C ASP A 162 15.10 9.65 2.02
N ASP A 163 13.97 10.19 1.53
CA ASP A 163 12.92 10.79 2.34
C ASP A 163 12.34 9.79 3.37
N ALA A 164 12.01 8.57 2.92
CA ALA A 164 11.43 7.54 3.78
C ALA A 164 12.39 7.10 4.89
N PHE A 165 13.67 6.90 4.57
CA PHE A 165 14.66 6.52 5.56
C PHE A 165 14.92 7.66 6.56
N ALA A 166 15.05 8.91 6.08
CA ALA A 166 15.18 10.07 6.94
C ALA A 166 13.99 10.25 7.89
N ALA A 167 12.76 9.96 7.41
CA ALA A 167 11.57 9.98 8.24
C ALA A 167 11.62 8.94 9.38
N VAL A 168 12.06 7.72 9.09
CA VAL A 168 12.22 6.67 10.12
C VAL A 168 13.28 7.04 11.15
N GLN A 169 14.44 7.55 10.71
CA GLN A 169 15.48 8.04 11.63
C GLN A 169 14.93 9.13 12.55
N TRP A 170 14.22 10.11 11.97
CA TRP A 170 13.59 11.18 12.73
C TRP A 170 12.57 10.64 13.75
N VAL A 171 11.74 9.67 13.37
CA VAL A 171 10.76 9.08 14.28
C VAL A 171 11.44 8.40 15.47
N VAL A 172 12.53 7.67 15.23
CA VAL A 172 13.30 7.00 16.31
C VAL A 172 13.96 8.04 17.22
N GLU A 173 14.56 9.08 16.65
CA GLU A 173 15.21 10.17 17.41
C GLU A 173 14.21 10.98 18.25
N ASN A 174 12.98 11.14 17.76
CA ASN A 174 11.92 11.93 18.41
C ASN A 174 10.86 11.05 19.10
N ALA A 175 11.13 9.76 19.30
CA ALA A 175 10.15 8.81 19.83
C ALA A 175 9.54 9.24 21.17
N ALA A 176 10.37 9.79 22.07
CA ALA A 176 9.91 10.30 23.37
C ALA A 176 8.90 11.45 23.24
N GLU A 177 9.12 12.38 22.31
CA GLU A 177 8.20 13.51 22.06
C GLU A 177 6.89 13.04 21.41
N LEU A 178 6.97 11.98 20.60
CA LEU A 178 5.82 11.33 19.98
C LEU A 178 5.03 10.44 20.96
N GLY A 179 5.59 10.13 22.14
CA GLY A 179 5.02 9.13 23.06
C GLY A 179 5.10 7.71 22.52
N VAL A 180 6.12 7.43 21.70
CA VAL A 180 6.34 6.16 20.99
C VAL A 180 7.45 5.37 21.68
N ASP A 181 7.28 4.07 21.74
CA ASP A 181 8.31 3.13 22.16
C ASP A 181 9.24 2.83 20.96
N PRO A 182 10.52 3.25 21.00
CA PRO A 182 11.44 3.06 19.88
C PRO A 182 11.70 1.59 19.56
N ALA A 183 11.43 0.67 20.50
CA ALA A 183 11.54 -0.77 20.26
C ALA A 183 10.30 -1.37 19.57
N ARG A 184 9.24 -0.60 19.34
CA ARG A 184 7.98 -1.04 18.71
C ARG A 184 7.56 -0.14 17.54
N ILE A 185 8.55 0.31 16.78
CA ILE A 185 8.33 1.00 15.50
C ILE A 185 8.36 -0.03 14.38
N GLY A 186 7.34 -0.03 13.54
CA GLY A 186 7.33 -0.78 12.28
C GLY A 186 7.17 0.14 11.08
N VAL A 187 7.48 -0.39 9.91
CA VAL A 187 7.26 0.28 8.61
C VAL A 187 6.20 -0.47 7.82
N ALA A 188 5.47 0.24 6.97
CA ALA A 188 4.47 -0.34 6.11
C ALA A 188 4.34 0.43 4.81
N GLY A 189 3.84 -0.25 3.80
CA GLY A 189 3.37 0.42 2.60
C GLY A 189 2.76 -0.55 1.62
N ASP A 190 2.15 0.00 0.58
CA ASP A 190 1.51 -0.79 -0.46
C ASP A 190 2.09 -0.49 -1.84
N SER A 191 2.21 -1.50 -2.72
CA SER A 191 2.75 -1.34 -4.07
C SER A 191 4.15 -0.70 -4.03
N ALA A 192 4.34 0.45 -4.69
CA ALA A 192 5.53 1.30 -4.60
C ALA A 192 5.90 1.70 -3.15
N GLY A 193 4.92 1.98 -2.29
CA GLY A 193 5.14 2.23 -0.87
C GLY A 193 5.61 0.98 -0.13
N GLY A 194 5.19 -0.21 -0.59
CA GLY A 194 5.68 -1.49 -0.08
C GLY A 194 7.14 -1.72 -0.42
N ASN A 195 7.58 -1.32 -1.62
CA ASN A 195 9.00 -1.30 -2.01
C ASN A 195 9.80 -0.37 -1.07
N ILE A 196 9.33 0.87 -0.90
CA ILE A 196 9.95 1.87 -0.02
C ILE A 196 10.04 1.36 1.41
N ALA A 197 8.98 0.75 1.94
CA ALA A 197 8.97 0.18 3.29
C ALA A 197 10.01 -0.95 3.44
N ALA A 198 10.07 -1.86 2.48
CA ALA A 198 11.02 -2.98 2.48
C ALA A 198 12.47 -2.48 2.40
N TRP A 199 12.76 -1.54 1.49
CA TRP A 199 14.08 -0.92 1.43
C TRP A 199 14.42 -0.16 2.71
N THR A 200 13.48 0.60 3.26
CA THR A 200 13.67 1.34 4.51
C THR A 200 14.03 0.40 5.65
N ALA A 201 13.45 -0.80 5.70
CA ALA A 201 13.82 -1.82 6.68
C ALA A 201 15.26 -2.34 6.49
N ILE A 202 15.69 -2.54 5.23
CA ILE A 202 17.08 -2.88 4.89
C ILE A 202 18.05 -1.76 5.31
N ALA A 203 17.75 -0.52 4.95
CA ALA A 203 18.57 0.64 5.29
C ALA A 203 18.67 0.84 6.81
N ALA A 204 17.56 0.67 7.53
CA ALA A 204 17.52 0.74 8.99
C ALA A 204 18.40 -0.32 9.64
N ALA A 205 18.28 -1.59 9.23
CA ALA A 205 19.14 -2.66 9.75
C ALA A 205 20.63 -2.40 9.47
N ARG A 206 20.98 -1.96 8.26
CA ARG A 206 22.37 -1.58 7.89
C ARG A 206 22.90 -0.42 8.75
N ALA A 207 22.05 0.51 9.14
CA ALA A 207 22.40 1.66 9.97
C ALA A 207 22.30 1.39 11.49
N GLY A 208 21.88 0.20 11.91
CA GLY A 208 21.66 -0.13 13.32
C GLY A 208 20.43 0.54 13.94
N VAL A 209 19.48 0.98 13.13
CA VAL A 209 18.18 1.51 13.56
C VAL A 209 17.20 0.35 13.72
N PRO A 210 16.76 0.00 14.94
CA PRO A 210 15.91 -1.17 15.14
C PRO A 210 14.49 -0.91 14.64
N LEU A 211 13.95 -1.86 13.87
CA LEU A 211 12.55 -1.92 13.51
C LEU A 211 11.97 -3.25 14.00
N ALA A 212 10.76 -3.19 14.54
CA ALA A 212 10.08 -4.34 15.11
C ALA A 212 9.26 -5.13 14.09
N PHE A 213 8.85 -4.50 12.98
CA PHE A 213 7.96 -5.11 12.01
C PHE A 213 8.01 -4.40 10.65
N GLN A 214 7.75 -5.15 9.57
CA GLN A 214 7.46 -4.60 8.25
C GLN A 214 6.18 -5.21 7.65
N LEU A 215 5.21 -4.38 7.30
CA LEU A 215 3.97 -4.76 6.61
C LEU A 215 4.08 -4.38 5.13
N LEU A 216 4.24 -5.38 4.27
CA LEU A 216 4.49 -5.18 2.84
C LEU A 216 3.27 -5.62 2.05
N VAL A 217 2.46 -4.68 1.57
CA VAL A 217 1.21 -4.98 0.88
C VAL A 217 1.42 -4.94 -0.63
N TYR A 218 1.34 -6.10 -1.29
CA TYR A 218 1.61 -6.34 -2.72
C TYR A 218 2.81 -5.53 -3.25
N PRO A 219 3.99 -5.59 -2.59
CA PRO A 219 5.11 -4.71 -2.90
C PRO A 219 5.57 -4.93 -4.34
N CYS A 220 5.93 -3.85 -5.06
CA CYS A 220 6.81 -4.03 -6.21
C CYS A 220 8.22 -4.29 -5.69
N THR A 221 8.93 -5.28 -6.21
CA THR A 221 10.24 -5.69 -5.66
C THR A 221 11.30 -5.90 -6.73
N ASP A 222 10.93 -5.73 -8.00
CA ASP A 222 11.80 -5.91 -9.16
C ASP A 222 11.28 -5.00 -10.29
N ALA A 223 12.16 -4.23 -10.93
CA ALA A 223 11.78 -3.29 -11.98
C ALA A 223 11.73 -3.92 -13.38
N ASP A 224 12.46 -5.02 -13.57
CA ASP A 224 12.87 -5.51 -14.88
C ASP A 224 12.46 -6.97 -15.16
N ARG A 225 12.04 -7.72 -14.13
CA ARG A 225 11.73 -9.15 -14.27
C ARG A 225 10.35 -9.40 -14.88
N ALA A 226 10.35 -10.11 -16.01
CA ALA A 226 9.13 -10.67 -16.59
C ALA A 226 8.64 -11.89 -15.79
N THR A 227 7.63 -11.69 -14.95
CA THR A 227 7.00 -12.76 -14.16
C THR A 227 5.77 -13.35 -14.86
N GLU A 228 5.36 -14.55 -14.43
CA GLU A 228 4.14 -15.18 -14.97
C GLU A 228 2.89 -14.43 -14.53
N SER A 229 2.86 -13.90 -13.29
CA SER A 229 1.78 -13.01 -12.83
C SER A 229 1.66 -11.74 -13.66
N LEU A 230 2.77 -11.11 -14.06
CA LEU A 230 2.74 -9.94 -14.95
C LEU A 230 2.09 -10.29 -16.29
N ARG A 231 2.42 -11.46 -16.86
CA ARG A 231 1.83 -11.94 -18.12
C ARG A 231 0.33 -12.27 -17.98
N LEU A 232 -0.08 -12.85 -16.85
CA LEU A 232 -1.46 -13.30 -16.63
C LEU A 232 -2.41 -12.17 -16.24
N PHE A 233 -1.91 -11.17 -15.49
CA PHE A 233 -2.74 -10.15 -14.84
C PHE A 233 -2.40 -8.72 -15.28
N GLY A 234 -1.42 -8.53 -16.15
CA GLY A 234 -0.97 -7.23 -16.66
C GLY A 234 -1.94 -6.50 -17.58
N GLU A 235 -3.16 -6.99 -17.79
CA GLU A 235 -4.16 -6.37 -18.67
C GLU A 235 -5.56 -6.42 -18.02
N GLY A 236 -6.29 -5.29 -18.04
CA GLY A 236 -7.72 -5.25 -17.70
C GLY A 236 -8.08 -5.45 -16.22
N LEU A 237 -7.09 -5.53 -15.32
CA LEU A 237 -7.26 -5.79 -13.87
C LEU A 237 -6.69 -4.67 -13.00
N TYR A 238 -7.00 -3.43 -13.39
CA TYR A 238 -6.62 -2.17 -12.71
C TYR A 238 -5.15 -1.75 -12.90
N LEU A 239 -4.18 -2.53 -12.41
CA LEU A 239 -2.76 -2.29 -12.69
C LEU A 239 -2.38 -3.06 -13.97
N THR A 240 -1.78 -2.39 -14.95
CA THR A 240 -1.36 -3.03 -16.20
C THR A 240 0.15 -3.00 -16.39
N ALA A 241 0.65 -3.89 -17.25
CA ALA A 241 2.04 -3.89 -17.67
C ALA A 241 2.45 -2.55 -18.32
N GLU A 242 1.52 -1.91 -19.05
CA GLU A 242 1.73 -0.58 -19.62
C GLU A 242 1.87 0.49 -18.52
N SER A 243 1.01 0.47 -17.49
CA SER A 243 1.14 1.38 -16.34
C SER A 243 2.49 1.21 -15.64
N ILE A 244 2.89 -0.05 -15.36
CA ILE A 244 4.15 -0.38 -14.69
C ILE A 244 5.34 0.12 -15.51
N ALA A 245 5.36 -0.14 -16.82
CA ALA A 245 6.40 0.34 -17.71
C ALA A 245 6.49 1.88 -17.69
N MET A 246 5.36 2.58 -17.77
CA MET A 246 5.33 4.04 -17.70
C MET A 246 5.85 4.57 -16.35
N PHE A 247 5.47 3.95 -15.23
CA PHE A 247 5.99 4.33 -13.92
C PHE A 247 7.50 4.19 -13.85
N ASN A 248 8.03 3.06 -14.31
CA ASN A 248 9.47 2.81 -14.33
C ASN A 248 10.19 3.79 -15.29
N ASP A 249 9.63 4.09 -16.46
CA ASP A 249 10.21 5.03 -17.44
C ASP A 249 10.34 6.45 -16.88
N VAL A 250 9.36 6.92 -16.12
CA VAL A 250 9.38 8.28 -15.55
C VAL A 250 10.19 8.35 -14.26
N TYR A 251 10.06 7.34 -13.38
CA TYR A 251 10.69 7.38 -12.07
C TYR A 251 12.16 6.94 -12.07
N LEU A 252 12.54 6.05 -13.00
CA LEU A 252 13.87 5.47 -13.17
C LEU A 252 14.43 5.88 -14.55
N PRO A 253 14.83 7.16 -14.72
CA PRO A 253 15.16 7.73 -16.02
C PRO A 253 16.44 7.15 -16.63
N THR A 254 17.32 6.54 -15.83
CA THR A 254 18.58 5.95 -16.30
C THR A 254 18.60 4.42 -16.15
N PRO A 255 19.34 3.69 -16.99
CA PRO A 255 19.58 2.25 -16.80
C PRO A 255 20.20 1.91 -15.44
N GLU A 256 21.02 2.81 -14.90
CA GLU A 256 21.64 2.65 -13.58
C GLU A 256 20.58 2.70 -12.46
N ASP A 257 19.62 3.62 -12.54
CA ASP A 257 18.51 3.69 -11.57
C ASP A 257 17.68 2.41 -11.60
N ARG A 258 17.46 1.85 -12.78
CA ARG A 258 16.73 0.59 -12.97
C ARG A 258 17.43 -0.63 -12.42
N ALA A 259 18.77 -0.60 -12.33
CA ALA A 259 19.56 -1.70 -11.81
C ALA A 259 19.85 -1.57 -10.30
N ASP A 260 19.41 -0.48 -9.66
CA ASP A 260 19.73 -0.20 -8.27
C ASP A 260 19.04 -1.19 -7.31
N GLU A 261 19.76 -1.59 -6.26
CA GLU A 261 19.28 -2.56 -5.26
C GLU A 261 18.09 -2.03 -4.43
N ARG A 262 17.91 -0.71 -4.38
CA ARG A 262 16.74 -0.06 -3.77
C ARG A 262 15.44 -0.46 -4.44
N VAL A 263 15.49 -0.61 -5.75
CA VAL A 263 14.32 -0.97 -6.56
C VAL A 263 14.23 -2.49 -6.71
N ASN A 264 15.36 -3.15 -6.99
CA ASN A 264 15.45 -4.59 -7.23
C ASN A 264 15.82 -5.35 -5.96
N LEU A 265 14.85 -5.45 -5.07
CA LEU A 265 14.97 -6.12 -3.78
C LEU A 265 15.18 -7.65 -3.90
N LEU A 266 14.96 -8.23 -5.09
CA LEU A 266 15.23 -9.65 -5.31
C LEU A 266 16.72 -9.98 -5.40
N ASP A 267 17.59 -8.98 -5.63
CA ASP A 267 19.04 -9.17 -5.78
C ASP A 267 19.86 -8.57 -4.63
N VAL A 268 19.24 -7.72 -3.79
CA VAL A 268 19.88 -7.01 -2.66
C VAL A 268 20.44 -7.95 -1.58
N GLU A 269 21.68 -7.74 -1.13
CA GLU A 269 22.21 -8.43 0.06
C GLU A 269 21.42 -8.03 1.31
N LEU A 270 20.72 -9.00 1.91
CA LEU A 270 19.88 -8.79 3.09
C LEU A 270 20.75 -8.78 4.36
N PRO A 271 20.75 -7.67 5.14
CA PRO A 271 21.53 -7.59 6.36
C PRO A 271 20.92 -8.45 7.48
N ALA A 272 21.76 -8.86 8.44
CA ALA A 272 21.28 -9.46 9.68
C ALA A 272 20.44 -8.45 10.50
N GLY A 273 19.51 -8.96 11.31
CA GLY A 273 18.67 -8.12 12.18
C GLY A 273 17.53 -7.40 11.45
N LEU A 274 17.18 -7.83 10.24
CA LEU A 274 16.00 -7.34 9.53
C LEU A 274 14.72 -7.62 10.33
N ALA A 275 13.81 -6.65 10.34
CA ALA A 275 12.54 -6.76 11.04
C ALA A 275 11.69 -7.93 10.50
N PRO A 276 10.97 -8.68 11.36
CA PRO A 276 9.95 -9.63 10.93
C PRO A 276 8.97 -9.03 9.92
N ALA A 277 8.60 -9.81 8.90
CA ALA A 277 7.80 -9.34 7.78
C ALA A 277 6.45 -10.03 7.69
N TYR A 278 5.41 -9.25 7.46
CA TYR A 278 4.15 -9.75 6.92
C TYR A 278 4.01 -9.27 5.47
N VAL A 279 4.16 -10.20 4.54
CA VAL A 279 4.05 -9.94 3.11
C VAL A 279 2.68 -10.37 2.64
N VAL A 280 1.94 -9.43 2.08
CA VAL A 280 0.60 -9.65 1.53
C VAL A 280 0.69 -9.59 0.01
N THR A 281 0.05 -10.53 -0.70
CA THR A 281 -0.09 -10.45 -2.16
C THR A 281 -1.55 -10.58 -2.57
N ALA A 282 -1.90 -9.97 -3.71
CA ALA A 282 -3.21 -10.14 -4.33
C ALA A 282 -3.13 -11.22 -5.40
N GLY A 283 -4.18 -12.05 -5.51
CA GLY A 283 -4.21 -13.15 -6.45
C GLY A 283 -4.16 -12.68 -7.91
N PHE A 284 -4.93 -11.64 -8.24
CA PHE A 284 -5.09 -11.09 -9.58
C PHE A 284 -4.24 -9.82 -9.72
N ASP A 285 -2.94 -9.96 -9.48
CA ASP A 285 -2.00 -8.85 -9.42
C ASP A 285 -0.75 -9.14 -10.26
N PRO A 286 -0.37 -8.23 -11.19
CA PRO A 286 0.91 -8.33 -11.90
C PRO A 286 2.12 -8.54 -10.99
N LEU A 287 2.13 -7.93 -9.80
CA LEU A 287 3.25 -7.94 -8.85
C LEU A 287 3.24 -9.16 -7.90
N ARG A 288 2.28 -10.08 -8.07
CA ARG A 288 2.12 -11.23 -7.16
C ARG A 288 3.39 -12.05 -7.03
N ASP A 289 3.97 -12.48 -8.15
CA ASP A 289 5.05 -13.46 -8.12
C ASP A 289 6.36 -12.85 -7.58
N GLU A 290 6.62 -11.56 -7.85
CA GLU A 290 7.81 -10.85 -7.34
C GLU A 290 7.69 -10.59 -5.83
N GLY A 291 6.53 -10.13 -5.33
CA GLY A 291 6.31 -9.96 -3.90
C GLY A 291 6.46 -11.28 -3.12
N GLU A 292 5.97 -12.38 -3.69
CA GLU A 292 6.18 -13.71 -3.10
C GLU A 292 7.63 -14.20 -3.20
N ALA A 293 8.35 -13.83 -4.26
CA ALA A 293 9.77 -14.15 -4.38
C ALA A 293 10.58 -13.40 -3.31
N TYR A 294 10.23 -12.15 -3.02
CA TYR A 294 10.86 -11.40 -1.95
C TYR A 294 10.58 -12.00 -0.56
N ALA A 295 9.34 -12.40 -0.30
CA ALA A 295 9.00 -13.12 0.94
C ALA A 295 9.84 -14.40 1.13
N ARG A 296 10.05 -15.17 0.06
CA ARG A 296 10.93 -16.35 0.09
C ARG A 296 12.38 -15.96 0.36
N ARG A 297 12.91 -14.92 -0.28
CA ARG A 297 14.27 -14.42 -0.04
C ARG A 297 14.49 -14.03 1.43
N LEU A 298 13.52 -13.33 2.02
CA LEU A 298 13.54 -12.98 3.44
C LEU A 298 13.59 -14.23 4.33
N ALA A 299 12.74 -15.23 4.06
CA ALA A 299 12.70 -16.47 4.83
C ALA A 299 14.01 -17.28 4.68
N ASP A 300 14.56 -17.38 3.47
CA ASP A 300 15.83 -18.06 3.19
C ASP A 300 17.02 -17.37 3.89
N ALA A 301 16.93 -16.05 4.12
CA ALA A 301 17.88 -15.27 4.90
C ALA A 301 17.66 -15.39 6.43
N GLY A 302 16.68 -16.18 6.88
CA GLY A 302 16.38 -16.42 8.30
C GLY A 302 15.53 -15.34 8.97
N VAL A 303 14.90 -14.43 8.21
CA VAL A 303 13.93 -13.47 8.73
C VAL A 303 12.62 -14.21 9.07
N GLU A 304 11.95 -13.84 10.15
CA GLU A 304 10.60 -14.31 10.42
C GLU A 304 9.64 -13.70 9.39
N VAL A 305 9.03 -14.54 8.56
CA VAL A 305 8.15 -14.09 7.47
C VAL A 305 6.83 -14.84 7.51
N GLU A 306 5.75 -14.09 7.44
CA GLU A 306 4.43 -14.60 7.10
C GLU A 306 4.05 -14.09 5.70
N LEU A 307 3.70 -15.01 4.80
CA LEU A 307 3.24 -14.70 3.46
C LEU A 307 1.75 -15.02 3.33
N ARG A 308 0.95 -14.02 2.98
CA ARG A 308 -0.50 -14.16 2.77
C ARG A 308 -0.93 -13.71 1.38
N ARG A 309 -1.30 -14.67 0.54
CA ARG A 309 -2.00 -14.40 -0.72
C ARG A 309 -3.51 -14.29 -0.49
N PHE A 310 -4.11 -13.16 -0.85
CA PHE A 310 -5.55 -13.02 -1.00
C PHE A 310 -5.96 -13.37 -2.44
N VAL A 311 -6.32 -14.64 -2.64
CA VAL A 311 -6.52 -15.26 -3.96
C VAL A 311 -7.59 -14.63 -4.84
N ASP A 312 -8.51 -13.86 -4.25
CA ASP A 312 -9.67 -13.26 -4.92
C ASP A 312 -9.59 -11.74 -5.04
N GLN A 313 -8.44 -11.14 -4.69
CA GLN A 313 -8.20 -9.69 -4.72
C GLN A 313 -7.37 -9.26 -5.94
N ILE A 314 -7.48 -7.99 -6.31
CA ILE A 314 -6.67 -7.30 -7.32
C ILE A 314 -5.62 -6.39 -6.67
N HIS A 315 -4.68 -5.89 -7.48
CA HIS A 315 -3.81 -4.80 -7.06
C HIS A 315 -4.60 -3.58 -6.57
N GLY A 316 -4.12 -2.92 -5.51
CA GLY A 316 -4.75 -1.72 -4.94
C GLY A 316 -5.92 -1.99 -3.99
N PHE A 317 -6.25 -3.25 -3.69
CA PHE A 317 -7.40 -3.59 -2.84
C PHE A 317 -7.34 -2.99 -1.43
N LEU A 318 -6.14 -2.64 -0.93
CA LEU A 318 -5.96 -2.00 0.37
C LEU A 318 -6.78 -0.70 0.47
N ASN A 319 -6.95 0.01 -0.63
CA ASN A 319 -7.68 1.27 -0.67
C ASN A 319 -9.22 1.08 -0.71
N ILE A 320 -9.71 -0.13 -0.97
CA ILE A 320 -11.15 -0.44 -1.16
C ILE A 320 -11.77 -0.86 0.18
N VAL A 321 -11.87 0.10 1.10
CA VAL A 321 -12.29 -0.17 2.49
C VAL A 321 -13.71 0.29 2.83
N GLY A 322 -14.34 1.08 1.96
CA GLY A 322 -15.63 1.72 2.20
C GLY A 322 -16.77 1.25 1.30
N VAL A 323 -16.49 0.34 0.37
CA VAL A 323 -17.44 -0.26 -0.57
C VAL A 323 -17.14 -1.75 -0.71
N GLY A 324 -18.14 -2.52 -1.13
CA GLY A 324 -17.99 -3.97 -1.24
C GLY A 324 -17.80 -4.63 0.12
N ARG A 325 -17.38 -5.90 0.11
CA ARG A 325 -17.19 -6.71 1.32
C ARG A 325 -15.84 -7.42 1.32
N SER A 326 -15.39 -7.92 0.17
CA SER A 326 -14.21 -8.79 0.08
C SER A 326 -12.93 -8.05 0.45
N SER A 327 -12.65 -6.92 -0.20
CA SER A 327 -11.46 -6.12 0.09
C SER A 327 -11.46 -5.57 1.51
N ARG A 328 -12.60 -5.05 1.99
CA ARG A 328 -12.70 -4.62 3.40
C ARG A 328 -12.37 -5.77 4.36
N ALA A 329 -12.89 -6.98 4.15
CA ALA A 329 -12.57 -8.13 4.99
C ALA A 329 -11.07 -8.46 4.96
N ALA A 330 -10.44 -8.44 3.79
CA ALA A 330 -9.00 -8.64 3.66
C ALA A 330 -8.19 -7.57 4.42
N VAL A 331 -8.58 -6.29 4.33
CA VAL A 331 -7.90 -5.21 5.07
C VAL A 331 -8.09 -5.34 6.59
N LEU A 332 -9.25 -5.82 7.05
CA LEU A 332 -9.47 -6.11 8.48
C LEU A 332 -8.56 -7.25 8.97
N GLU A 333 -8.35 -8.29 8.17
CA GLU A 333 -7.40 -9.37 8.47
C GLU A 333 -5.96 -8.85 8.56
N ILE A 334 -5.56 -7.96 7.64
CA ILE A 334 -4.25 -7.31 7.68
C ILE A 334 -4.08 -6.46 8.96
N ALA A 335 -5.09 -5.68 9.32
CA ALA A 335 -5.05 -4.85 10.52
C ALA A 335 -5.02 -5.68 11.83
N ASP A 336 -5.68 -6.83 11.87
CA ASP A 336 -5.61 -7.73 13.02
C ASP A 336 -4.23 -8.39 13.14
N ARG A 337 -3.59 -8.73 12.01
CA ARG A 337 -2.21 -9.21 12.03
C ARG A 337 -1.24 -8.14 12.52
N LEU A 338 -1.45 -6.88 12.12
CA LEU A 338 -0.70 -5.71 12.60
C LEU A 338 -0.84 -5.55 14.12
N ARG A 339 -2.07 -5.71 14.68
CA ARG A 339 -2.28 -5.71 16.14
C ARG A 339 -1.41 -6.75 16.84
N THR A 340 -1.37 -7.95 16.30
CA THR A 340 -0.61 -9.05 16.93
C THR A 340 0.90 -8.85 16.79
N ALA A 341 1.35 -8.16 15.73
CA ALA A 341 2.77 -7.87 15.49
C ALA A 341 3.33 -6.73 16.37
N LEU A 342 2.56 -5.66 16.56
CA LEU A 342 3.05 -4.41 17.17
C LEU A 342 2.26 -3.95 18.41
N GLY A 343 1.02 -4.44 18.62
CA GLY A 343 0.07 -3.95 19.63
C GLY A 343 0.44 -4.17 21.09
#